data_AF-A0A9J6H4D4-F1
#
_entry.id   AF-A0A9J6H4D4-F1
#
_cell.length_a   1.000
_cell.length_b   1.000
_cell.length_c   1.000
_cell.angle_alpha   90.00
_cell.angle_beta   90.00
_cell.angle_gamma   90.00
#
_symmetry.space_group_name_H-M   'P 1'
#
loop_
_entity.id
_entity.type
_entity.pdbx_description
1 polymer ?
#
loop_
_entity_poly.entity_id
_entity_poly.type
_entity_poly.pdbx_seq_one_letter_code
_entity_poly.pdbx_strand_id
1 'polypeptide(L)'
;MYTYSIKNCIIPPEVSSLVGPMAPSKGHGMRLCRILRFEAWNQMTFFRDCLRAACFREAPPGGGHQRFHRDLRTATQLAEFLWLKVLASLPRKPPPARPSQKVHLVGTSDLPGPAKKVLSLGPKFCEHPSLDRTELLSLVRCNTSRTSSDDTNRCVSAGVDVLAREVKPHQAIRSGRAVSLLREAGLKLLQADKQGGFAVMPSALYNEKAGDAVLSNFRLVKDVQPSRVKKRAVQLCLDSGLVDLAASVKKANALNLSLFLCQDA
;
A
#
# COMPACT_ATOMS: atom_id res chain seq x y z
N MET A 1 20.34 9.33 -0.26
CA MET A 1 19.56 9.87 -1.41
C MET A 1 18.23 9.18 -1.60
N TYR A 2 18.23 7.95 -2.14
CA TYR A 2 17.00 7.26 -2.52
C TYR A 2 16.01 7.03 -1.38
N THR A 3 16.46 6.85 -0.13
CA THR A 3 15.57 6.77 1.03
C THR A 3 14.74 8.05 1.24
N TYR A 4 15.36 9.23 1.07
CA TYR A 4 14.66 10.51 1.15
C TYR A 4 13.66 10.66 0.00
N SER A 5 14.11 10.34 -1.21
CA SER A 5 13.29 10.34 -2.44
C SER A 5 12.06 9.45 -2.29
N ILE A 6 12.24 8.24 -1.73
CA ILE A 6 11.15 7.30 -1.48
C ILE A 6 10.15 7.82 -0.44
N LYS A 7 10.64 8.37 0.68
CA LYS A 7 9.77 8.90 1.74
C LYS A 7 8.95 10.10 1.26
N ASN A 8 9.52 10.94 0.42
CA ASN A 8 8.89 12.16 -0.07
C ASN A 8 8.18 12.00 -1.42
N CYS A 9 8.24 10.80 -2.02
CA CYS A 9 7.72 10.52 -3.36
C CYS A 9 8.30 11.46 -4.44
N ILE A 10 9.59 11.76 -4.35
CA ILE A 10 10.35 12.59 -5.29
C ILE A 10 11.18 11.66 -6.16
N ILE A 11 11.14 11.84 -7.49
CA ILE A 11 12.01 11.11 -8.42
C ILE A 11 13.25 11.98 -8.65
N PRO A 12 14.45 11.52 -8.29
CA PRO A 12 15.67 12.28 -8.55
C PRO A 12 15.92 12.45 -10.07
N PRO A 13 16.52 13.57 -10.50
CA PRO A 13 16.85 13.81 -11.90
C PRO A 13 17.68 12.69 -12.53
N GLU A 14 18.60 12.10 -11.75
CA GLU A 14 19.46 11.01 -12.17
C GLU A 14 18.63 9.76 -12.50
N VAL A 15 17.60 9.48 -11.69
CA VAL A 15 16.67 8.36 -11.95
C VAL A 15 15.83 8.62 -13.19
N SER A 16 15.40 9.87 -13.41
CA SER A 16 14.70 10.24 -14.64
C SER A 16 15.60 10.07 -15.87
N SER A 17 16.88 10.45 -15.76
CA SER A 17 17.84 10.34 -16.87
C SER A 17 18.13 8.89 -17.28
N LEU A 18 18.05 7.93 -16.34
CA LEU A 18 18.22 6.50 -16.61
C LEU A 18 17.12 5.91 -17.51
N VAL A 19 15.94 6.54 -17.57
CA VAL A 19 14.80 6.06 -18.36
C VAL A 19 14.79 6.70 -19.77
N GLY A 20 15.80 7.52 -20.08
CA GLY A 20 15.95 8.19 -21.36
C GLY A 20 15.02 9.41 -21.50
N PRO A 21 14.58 9.75 -22.73
CA PRO A 21 13.82 10.99 -22.99
C PRO A 21 12.40 10.97 -22.42
N MET A 22 11.87 9.80 -22.05
CA MET A 22 10.53 9.68 -21.46
C MET A 22 10.59 9.79 -19.95
N ALA A 23 9.84 10.74 -19.38
CA ALA A 23 9.69 10.85 -17.94
C ALA A 23 9.02 9.58 -17.38
N PRO A 24 9.63 8.90 -16.39
CA PRO A 24 9.03 7.71 -15.81
C PRO A 24 7.72 8.06 -15.08
N SER A 25 6.74 7.17 -15.15
CA SER A 25 5.56 7.28 -14.30
C SER A 25 5.96 7.30 -12.82
N LYS A 26 5.15 7.94 -11.97
CA LYS A 26 5.45 8.03 -10.54
C LYS A 26 5.70 6.66 -9.90
N GLY A 27 4.88 5.66 -10.22
CA GLY A 27 5.05 4.30 -9.73
C GLY A 27 6.37 3.67 -10.21
N HIS A 28 6.70 3.85 -11.48
CA HIS A 28 7.92 3.31 -12.08
C HIS A 28 9.19 3.96 -11.50
N GLY A 29 9.25 5.29 -11.44
CA GLY A 29 10.38 6.02 -10.86
C GLY A 29 10.61 5.68 -9.39
N MET A 30 9.54 5.45 -8.63
CA MET A 30 9.65 5.00 -7.23
C MET A 30 10.14 3.56 -7.10
N ARG A 31 9.81 2.68 -8.06
CA ARG A 31 10.37 1.32 -8.13
C ARG A 31 11.86 1.37 -8.41
N LEU A 32 12.29 2.18 -9.38
CA LEU A 32 13.71 2.40 -9.67
C LEU A 32 14.46 2.96 -8.46
N CYS A 33 13.91 3.94 -7.74
CA CYS A 33 14.52 4.43 -6.50
C CYS A 33 14.72 3.32 -5.46
N ARG A 34 13.79 2.36 -5.33
CA ARG A 34 13.94 1.22 -4.40
C ARG A 34 15.04 0.26 -4.85
N ILE A 35 15.13 -0.01 -6.15
CA ILE A 35 16.19 -0.85 -6.73
C ILE A 35 17.54 -0.19 -6.50
N LEU A 36 17.70 1.08 -6.89
CA LEU A 36 18.95 1.83 -6.71
C LEU A 36 19.35 1.96 -5.24
N ARG A 37 18.38 2.10 -4.33
CA ARG A 37 18.67 2.06 -2.88
C ARG A 37 19.24 0.71 -2.45
N PHE A 38 18.67 -0.38 -2.96
CA PHE A 38 19.13 -1.72 -2.65
C PHE A 38 20.53 -1.99 -3.23
N GLU A 39 20.76 -1.62 -4.48
CA GLU A 39 22.08 -1.74 -5.12
C GLU A 39 23.15 -0.91 -4.42
N ALA A 40 22.83 0.34 -4.06
CA ALA A 40 23.74 1.19 -3.30
C ALA A 40 24.10 0.57 -1.94
N TRP A 41 23.14 -0.07 -1.27
CA TRP A 41 23.40 -0.77 -0.01
C TRP A 41 24.33 -1.98 -0.19
N ASN A 42 24.12 -2.76 -1.25
CA ASN A 42 24.97 -3.90 -1.58
C ASN A 42 26.40 -3.44 -1.90
N GLN A 43 26.56 -2.38 -2.70
CA GLN A 43 27.87 -1.80 -3.01
C GLN A 43 28.58 -1.29 -1.75
N MET A 44 27.87 -0.58 -0.85
CA MET A 44 28.46 -0.14 0.41
C MET A 44 28.94 -1.32 1.28
N THR A 45 28.17 -2.41 1.31
CA THR A 45 28.55 -3.63 2.04
C THR A 45 29.81 -4.24 1.44
N PHE A 46 29.84 -4.41 0.11
CA PHE A 46 31.00 -4.91 -0.62
C PHE A 46 32.26 -4.06 -0.36
N PHE A 47 32.17 -2.73 -0.49
CA PHE A 47 33.32 -1.85 -0.23
C PHE A 47 33.78 -1.89 1.23
N ARG A 48 32.86 -2.03 2.18
CA ARG A 48 33.22 -2.21 3.60
C ARG A 48 34.01 -3.51 3.81
N ASP A 49 33.63 -4.59 3.12
CA ASP A 49 34.31 -5.87 3.22
C ASP A 49 35.68 -5.83 2.53
N CYS A 50 35.80 -5.16 1.38
CA CYS A 50 37.09 -4.88 0.74
C CYS A 50 38.01 -4.05 1.63
N LEU A 51 37.48 -2.98 2.25
CA LEU A 51 38.24 -2.14 3.18
C LEU A 51 38.74 -2.98 4.37
N ARG A 52 37.87 -3.83 4.93
CA ARG A 52 38.24 -4.76 5.98
C ARG A 52 39.40 -5.64 5.51
N ALA A 53 39.25 -6.36 4.40
CA ALA A 53 40.30 -7.23 3.87
C ALA A 53 41.64 -6.50 3.65
N ALA A 54 41.61 -5.29 3.08
CA ALA A 54 42.80 -4.47 2.86
C ALA A 54 43.49 -4.08 4.19
N CYS A 55 42.71 -3.61 5.18
CA CYS A 55 43.26 -3.23 6.49
C CYS A 55 43.90 -4.42 7.22
N PHE A 56 43.35 -5.64 7.07
CA PHE A 56 43.90 -6.84 7.70
C PHE A 56 45.11 -7.43 6.97
N ARG A 57 45.20 -7.25 5.65
CA ARG A 57 46.32 -7.74 4.84
C ARG A 57 47.63 -6.99 5.11
N GLU A 58 47.54 -5.69 5.37
CA GLU A 58 48.71 -4.82 5.51
C GLU A 58 49.11 -4.53 6.96
N ALA A 59 48.29 -4.93 7.94
CA ALA A 59 48.52 -4.55 9.32
C ALA A 59 49.44 -5.52 10.06
N PRO A 60 50.29 -5.02 10.98
CA PRO A 60 50.96 -5.87 11.96
C PRO A 60 49.93 -6.62 12.83
N PRO A 61 50.32 -7.75 13.46
CA PRO A 61 49.42 -8.55 14.30
C PRO A 61 48.68 -7.67 15.32
N GLY A 62 47.35 -7.67 15.28
CA GLY A 62 46.49 -6.88 16.17
C GLY A 62 46.15 -5.45 15.71
N GLY A 63 46.84 -4.89 14.70
CA GLY A 63 46.61 -3.52 14.22
C GLY A 63 45.45 -3.34 13.23
N GLY A 64 45.02 -4.41 12.56
CA GLY A 64 44.04 -4.36 11.46
C GLY A 64 42.67 -3.83 11.90
N HIS A 65 42.20 -4.19 13.09
CA HIS A 65 40.93 -3.72 13.63
C HIS A 65 40.91 -2.20 13.88
N GLN A 66 41.95 -1.65 14.52
CA GLN A 66 42.01 -0.21 14.79
C GLN A 66 42.05 0.60 13.50
N ARG A 67 42.85 0.16 12.52
CA ARG A 67 42.92 0.80 11.20
C ARG A 67 41.56 0.75 10.48
N PHE A 68 40.93 -0.42 10.43
CA PHE A 68 39.60 -0.58 9.82
C PHE A 68 38.56 0.37 10.44
N HIS A 69 38.47 0.43 11.78
CA HIS A 69 37.50 1.30 12.44
C HIS A 69 37.77 2.78 12.22
N ARG A 70 39.05 3.19 12.20
CA ARG A 70 39.43 4.57 11.89
C ARG A 70 39.01 4.93 10.46
N ASP A 71 39.39 4.11 9.48
CA ASP A 71 39.15 4.40 8.08
C ASP A 71 37.64 4.32 7.76
N LEU A 72 36.89 3.40 8.38
CA LEU A 72 35.43 3.32 8.31
C LEU A 72 34.75 4.56 8.91
N ARG A 73 35.27 5.09 10.02
CA ARG A 73 34.77 6.34 10.62
C ARG A 73 34.95 7.51 9.66
N THR A 74 36.14 7.64 9.05
CA THR A 74 36.41 8.67 8.03
C THR A 74 35.48 8.54 6.84
N ALA A 75 35.27 7.32 6.32
CA ALA A 75 34.35 7.07 5.22
C ALA A 75 32.90 7.44 5.58
N THR A 76 32.48 7.16 6.81
CA THR A 76 31.14 7.50 7.32
C THR A 76 30.95 9.02 7.41
N GLN A 77 31.93 9.73 7.97
CA GLN A 77 31.89 11.20 8.08
C GLN A 77 31.88 11.88 6.70
N LEU A 78 32.71 11.38 5.76
CA LEU A 78 32.72 11.87 4.40
C LEU A 78 31.38 11.61 3.70
N ALA A 79 30.80 10.42 3.87
CA ALA A 79 29.49 10.08 3.30
C ALA A 79 28.38 10.98 3.87
N GLU A 80 28.40 11.27 5.17
CA GLU A 80 27.46 12.19 5.81
C GLU A 80 27.63 13.62 5.28
N PHE A 81 28.86 14.11 5.16
CA PHE A 81 29.15 15.42 4.58
C PHE A 81 28.65 15.55 3.13
N LEU A 82 28.96 14.56 2.29
CA LEU A 82 28.47 14.51 0.90
C LEU A 82 26.94 14.42 0.86
N TRP A 83 26.34 13.68 1.79
CA TRP A 83 24.90 13.56 1.88
C TRP A 83 24.24 14.90 2.23
N LEU A 84 24.79 15.67 3.17
CA LEU A 84 24.30 17.00 3.51
C LEU A 84 24.37 17.97 2.32
N LYS A 85 25.44 17.89 1.51
CA LYS A 85 25.57 18.68 0.27
C LYS A 85 24.48 18.33 -0.75
N VAL A 86 24.23 17.04 -0.98
CA VAL A 86 23.16 16.59 -1.87
C VAL A 86 21.79 16.97 -1.31
N LEU A 87 21.57 16.86 0.00
CA LEU A 87 20.30 17.18 0.62
C LEU A 87 19.94 18.66 0.46
N ALA A 88 20.94 19.54 0.44
CA ALA A 88 20.75 20.96 0.16
C ALA A 88 20.32 21.25 -1.29
N SER A 89 20.70 20.41 -2.26
CA SER A 89 20.30 20.56 -3.66
C SER A 89 18.98 19.85 -4.02
N LEU A 90 18.48 18.96 -3.15
CA LEU A 90 17.22 18.28 -3.39
C LEU A 90 16.03 19.25 -3.26
N PRO A 91 15.04 19.18 -4.17
CA PRO A 91 13.86 20.02 -4.06
C PRO A 91 13.14 19.74 -2.74
N ARG A 92 12.94 20.80 -1.95
CA ARG A 92 12.13 20.71 -0.74
C ARG A 92 10.69 20.39 -1.16
N LYS A 93 10.11 19.38 -0.52
CA LYS A 93 8.70 19.05 -0.72
C LYS A 93 7.89 20.35 -0.48
N PRO A 94 7.05 20.80 -1.43
CA PRO A 94 6.12 21.88 -1.12
C PRO A 94 5.32 21.47 0.12
N PRO A 95 4.97 22.41 1.02
CA PRO A 95 4.15 22.09 2.18
C PRO A 95 2.95 21.27 1.69
N PRO A 96 2.58 20.18 2.41
CA PRO A 96 1.44 19.39 2.00
C PRO A 96 0.28 20.35 1.77
N ALA A 97 -0.28 20.35 0.56
CA ALA A 97 -1.50 21.08 0.28
C ALA A 97 -2.47 20.77 1.44
N ARG A 98 -3.13 21.80 1.98
CA ARG A 98 -4.09 21.66 3.09
C ARG A 98 -4.88 20.39 2.85
N PRO A 99 -5.00 19.48 3.84
CA PRO A 99 -5.49 18.13 3.63
C PRO A 99 -6.77 18.20 2.81
N SER A 100 -6.68 17.82 1.54
CA SER A 100 -7.85 17.73 0.67
C SER A 100 -8.83 16.86 1.42
N GLN A 101 -10.03 17.38 1.64
CA GLN A 101 -11.03 16.78 2.50
C GLN A 101 -11.16 15.30 2.11
N LYS A 102 -10.62 14.38 2.93
CA LYS A 102 -10.52 12.95 2.60
C LYS A 102 -11.89 12.27 2.53
N VAL A 103 -12.94 13.00 2.89
CA VAL A 103 -14.33 12.60 2.80
C VAL A 103 -15.04 13.66 1.98
N HIS A 104 -15.53 13.25 0.82
CA HIS A 104 -16.34 14.06 -0.07
C HIS A 104 -17.81 13.71 0.16
N LEU A 105 -18.60 14.69 0.58
CA LEU A 105 -20.05 14.53 0.66
C LEU A 105 -20.64 14.88 -0.70
N VAL A 106 -21.38 13.93 -1.29
CA VAL A 106 -22.08 14.14 -2.55
C VAL A 106 -23.57 14.28 -2.22
N GLY A 107 -24.10 15.49 -2.38
CA GLY A 107 -25.47 15.86 -1.99
C GLY A 107 -25.52 16.67 -0.68
N THR A 108 -26.72 16.82 -0.12
CA THR A 108 -27.02 17.67 1.06
C THR A 108 -27.01 16.91 2.39
N SER A 109 -26.37 15.74 2.45
CA SER A 109 -26.40 14.89 3.65
C SER A 109 -25.33 15.24 4.67
N ASP A 110 -25.71 15.20 5.95
CA ASP A 110 -24.79 15.29 7.07
C ASP A 110 -24.19 13.94 7.44
N LEU A 111 -22.90 13.96 7.77
CA LEU A 111 -22.16 12.77 8.15
C LEU A 111 -22.16 12.60 9.67
N PRO A 112 -22.52 11.41 10.21
CA PRO A 112 -22.41 11.16 11.64
C PRO A 112 -20.99 11.43 12.14
N GLY A 113 -20.85 12.24 13.20
CA GLY A 113 -19.54 12.65 13.74
C GLY A 113 -18.54 11.52 13.97
N PRO A 114 -18.94 10.37 14.56
CA PRO A 114 -18.07 9.20 14.72
C PRO A 114 -17.59 8.62 13.38
N ALA A 115 -18.46 8.54 12.37
CA ALA A 115 -18.11 8.07 11.03
C ALA A 115 -17.18 9.05 10.32
N LYS A 116 -17.43 10.36 10.44
CA LYS A 116 -16.55 11.42 9.89
C LYS A 116 -15.13 11.30 10.39
N LYS A 117 -14.95 11.07 11.70
CA LYS A 117 -13.62 10.91 12.31
C LYS A 117 -12.87 9.72 11.70
N VAL A 118 -13.50 8.56 11.59
CA VAL A 118 -12.87 7.35 11.03
C VAL A 118 -12.56 7.52 9.54
N LEU A 119 -13.53 7.99 8.75
CA LEU A 119 -13.37 8.15 7.31
C LEU A 119 -12.36 9.24 6.94
N SER A 120 -12.18 10.26 7.79
CA SER A 120 -11.15 11.30 7.58
C SER A 120 -9.72 10.77 7.57
N LEU A 121 -9.49 9.55 8.08
CA LEU A 121 -8.18 8.88 7.97
C LEU A 121 -7.90 8.45 6.52
N GLY A 122 -8.95 8.19 5.74
CA GLY A 122 -8.90 7.68 4.36
C GLY A 122 -8.90 6.14 4.31
N PRO A 123 -9.18 5.54 3.14
CA PRO A 123 -9.40 4.10 2.96
C PRO A 123 -8.23 3.22 3.39
N LYS A 124 -7.00 3.74 3.34
CA LYS A 124 -5.81 3.01 3.77
C LYS A 124 -5.59 3.01 5.29
N PHE A 125 -6.14 3.98 6.00
CA PHE A 125 -5.81 4.25 7.40
C PHE A 125 -7.04 4.19 8.32
N CYS A 126 -8.25 4.10 7.77
CA CYS A 126 -9.49 3.92 8.53
C CYS A 126 -9.61 2.53 9.14
N GLU A 127 -8.84 1.56 8.63
CA GLU A 127 -8.64 0.27 9.26
C GLU A 127 -7.25 0.25 9.87
N HIS A 128 -7.19 0.02 11.18
CA HIS A 128 -5.94 -0.36 11.78
C HIS A 128 -5.60 -1.79 11.34
N PRO A 129 -4.38 -2.04 10.86
CA PRO A 129 -3.93 -3.41 10.68
C PRO A 129 -3.99 -4.07 12.05
N SER A 130 -4.96 -4.97 12.24
CA SER A 130 -5.02 -5.82 13.43
C SER A 130 -4.10 -6.99 13.17
N LEU A 131 -2.84 -6.84 13.54
CA LEU A 131 -1.93 -7.97 13.61
C LEU A 131 -2.07 -8.60 14.98
N ASP A 132 -2.23 -9.92 15.02
CA ASP A 132 -2.13 -10.64 16.28
C ASP A 132 -0.70 -10.52 16.85
N ARG A 133 -0.53 -10.74 18.16
CA ARG A 133 0.77 -10.74 18.83
C ARG A 133 1.76 -11.70 18.15
N THR A 134 1.27 -12.84 17.66
CA THR A 134 2.09 -13.82 16.95
C THR A 134 2.60 -13.26 15.62
N GLU A 135 1.77 -12.51 14.90
CA GLU A 135 2.12 -11.87 13.63
C GLU A 135 3.08 -10.69 13.86
N LEU A 136 2.88 -9.90 14.91
CA LEU A 136 3.79 -8.83 15.33
C LEU A 136 5.18 -9.38 15.69
N LEU A 137 5.25 -10.48 16.45
CA LEU A 137 6.51 -11.17 16.73
C LEU A 137 7.16 -11.72 15.46
N SER A 138 6.36 -12.24 14.53
CA SER A 138 6.84 -12.70 13.23
C SER A 138 7.44 -11.55 12.42
N LEU A 139 6.84 -10.36 12.45
CA LEU A 139 7.39 -9.16 11.83
C LEU A 139 8.70 -8.71 12.46
N VAL A 140 8.81 -8.75 13.79
CA VAL A 140 10.08 -8.47 14.48
C VAL A 140 11.15 -9.42 13.95
N ARG A 141 10.88 -10.73 13.95
CA ARG A 141 11.82 -11.75 13.44
C ARG A 141 12.20 -11.55 11.97
N CYS A 142 11.24 -11.25 11.10
CA CYS A 142 11.49 -11.00 9.68
C CYS A 142 12.30 -9.73 9.43
N ASN A 143 12.19 -8.71 10.29
CA ASN A 143 13.00 -7.50 10.18
C ASN A 143 14.40 -7.71 10.74
N THR A 144 14.54 -8.47 11.84
CA THR A 144 15.84 -8.77 12.45
C THR A 144 16.65 -9.78 11.63
N SER A 145 16.04 -10.62 10.81
CA SER A 145 16.79 -11.48 9.89
C SER A 145 17.54 -10.70 8.80
N ARG A 146 17.28 -9.40 8.67
CA ARG A 146 17.96 -8.49 7.74
C ARG A 146 19.07 -7.67 8.40
N THR A 147 19.31 -7.84 9.69
CA THR A 147 20.41 -7.18 10.41
C THR A 147 21.67 -8.05 10.44
N SER A 148 22.84 -7.46 10.71
CA SER A 148 24.08 -8.21 10.95
C SER A 148 23.93 -9.16 12.14
N SER A 149 24.66 -10.30 12.12
CA SER A 149 24.65 -11.30 13.20
C SER A 149 24.82 -10.69 14.59
N ASP A 150 25.68 -9.68 14.68
CA ASP A 150 26.06 -9.04 15.94
C ASP A 150 24.93 -8.18 16.54
N ASP A 151 24.00 -7.69 15.71
CA ASP A 151 22.88 -6.83 16.13
C ASP A 151 21.55 -7.59 16.26
N THR A 152 21.45 -8.79 15.71
CA THR A 152 20.19 -9.56 15.65
C THR A 152 19.56 -9.72 17.03
N ASN A 153 20.32 -10.16 18.04
CA ASN A 153 19.77 -10.38 19.39
C ASN A 153 19.30 -9.07 20.04
N ARG A 154 20.06 -7.98 19.85
CA ARG A 154 19.69 -6.65 20.33
C ARG A 154 18.41 -6.15 19.67
N CYS A 155 18.29 -6.30 18.35
CA CYS A 155 17.11 -5.87 17.60
C CYS A 155 15.87 -6.73 17.92
N VAL A 156 16.04 -8.05 18.13
CA VAL A 156 14.95 -8.92 18.61
C VAL A 156 14.49 -8.47 19.99
N SER A 157 15.41 -8.31 20.94
CA SER A 157 15.08 -7.87 22.30
C SER A 157 14.39 -6.52 22.31
N ALA A 158 14.90 -5.52 21.57
CA ALA A 158 14.26 -4.21 21.45
C ALA A 158 12.86 -4.29 20.83
N GLY A 159 12.68 -5.13 19.80
CA GLY A 159 11.37 -5.33 19.17
C GLY A 159 10.36 -5.99 20.11
N VAL A 160 10.78 -7.00 20.86
CA VAL A 160 9.93 -7.68 21.87
C VAL A 160 9.59 -6.73 23.00
N ASP A 161 10.54 -5.93 23.49
CA ASP A 161 10.31 -4.95 24.55
C ASP A 161 9.29 -3.88 24.14
N VAL A 162 9.34 -3.41 22.90
CA VAL A 162 8.33 -2.48 22.36
C VAL A 162 6.95 -3.15 22.34
N LEU A 163 6.84 -4.38 21.85
CA LEU A 163 5.56 -5.11 21.83
C LEU A 163 5.01 -5.40 23.23
N ALA A 164 5.89 -5.67 24.20
CA ALA A 164 5.51 -5.92 25.59
C ALA A 164 5.00 -4.65 26.29
N ARG A 165 5.52 -3.47 25.89
CA ARG A 165 5.15 -2.17 26.43
C ARG A 165 3.98 -1.50 25.70
N GLU A 166 3.57 -2.02 24.54
CA GLU A 166 2.39 -1.48 23.85
C GLU A 166 1.14 -1.65 24.72
N VAL A 167 0.71 -0.52 25.27
CA VAL A 167 -0.62 -0.33 25.85
C VAL A 167 -1.62 -0.63 24.74
N LYS A 168 -2.60 -1.51 25.01
CA LYS A 168 -3.66 -1.91 24.07
C LYS A 168 -4.06 -0.70 23.23
N PRO A 169 -4.03 -0.77 21.89
CA PRO A 169 -4.37 0.38 21.06
C PRO A 169 -5.72 0.90 21.52
N HIS A 170 -5.80 2.21 21.77
CA HIS A 170 -7.06 2.90 22.03
C HIS A 170 -8.10 2.33 21.07
N GLN A 171 -9.27 1.95 21.60
CA GLN A 171 -10.35 1.34 20.83
C GLN A 171 -10.75 2.28 19.68
N ALA A 172 -10.02 2.20 18.57
CA ALA A 172 -10.35 2.89 17.36
C ALA A 172 -11.71 2.35 16.95
N ILE A 173 -12.62 3.25 16.64
CA ILE A 173 -13.93 2.89 16.10
C ILE A 173 -13.64 2.02 14.87
N ARG A 174 -13.97 0.73 14.96
CA ARG A 174 -13.78 -0.22 13.86
C ARG A 174 -14.52 0.31 12.64
N SER A 175 -13.93 0.20 11.46
CA SER A 175 -14.54 0.56 10.17
C SER A 175 -15.98 0.03 10.06
N GLY A 176 -16.22 -1.19 10.55
CA GLY A 176 -17.55 -1.79 10.63
C GLY A 176 -18.61 -0.94 11.35
N ARG A 177 -18.27 -0.29 12.48
CA ARG A 177 -19.21 0.59 13.20
C ARG A 177 -19.50 1.86 12.41
N ALA A 178 -18.48 2.44 11.75
CA ALA A 178 -18.70 3.59 10.88
C ALA A 178 -19.63 3.22 9.70
N VAL A 179 -19.45 2.04 9.10
CA VAL A 179 -20.31 1.55 8.01
C VAL A 179 -21.75 1.30 8.49
N SER A 180 -21.95 0.73 9.67
CA SER A 180 -23.30 0.57 10.25
C SER A 180 -24.00 1.90 10.46
N LEU A 181 -23.30 2.89 11.04
CA LEU A 181 -23.86 4.24 11.23
C LEU A 181 -24.26 4.91 9.92
N LEU A 182 -23.47 4.74 8.85
CA LEU A 182 -23.83 5.25 7.53
C LEU A 182 -25.07 4.55 6.98
N ARG A 183 -25.15 3.22 7.15
CA ARG A 183 -26.30 2.43 6.71
C ARG A 183 -27.59 2.84 7.43
N GLU A 184 -27.52 3.04 8.74
CA GLU A 184 -28.62 3.55 9.56
C GLU A 184 -29.05 4.95 9.12
N ALA A 185 -28.11 5.80 8.72
CA ALA A 185 -28.36 7.13 8.16
C ALA A 185 -28.82 7.12 6.69
N GLY A 186 -29.00 5.94 6.07
CA GLY A 186 -29.39 5.83 4.65
C GLY A 186 -28.29 6.27 3.66
N LEU A 187 -27.04 6.30 4.10
CA LEU A 187 -25.88 6.72 3.32
C LEU A 187 -25.10 5.52 2.75
N LYS A 188 -24.50 5.72 1.58
CA LYS A 188 -23.59 4.79 0.92
C LYS A 188 -22.18 5.35 0.95
N LEU A 189 -21.22 4.47 1.20
CA LEU A 189 -19.80 4.77 1.25
C LEU A 189 -19.13 4.19 0.00
N LEU A 190 -18.39 5.02 -0.73
CA LEU A 190 -17.62 4.65 -1.90
C LEU A 190 -16.15 5.03 -1.71
N GLN A 191 -15.25 4.20 -2.21
CA GLN A 191 -13.83 4.52 -2.26
C GLN A 191 -13.55 5.42 -3.47
N ALA A 192 -12.94 6.58 -3.24
CA ALA A 192 -12.56 7.48 -4.32
C ALA A 192 -11.25 7.00 -4.97
N ASP A 193 -11.39 6.47 -6.19
CA ASP A 193 -10.38 5.68 -6.90
C ASP A 193 -9.04 6.40 -7.11
N LYS A 194 -9.06 7.73 -7.28
CA LYS A 194 -7.88 8.53 -7.64
C LYS A 194 -7.28 9.40 -6.53
N GLN A 195 -8.01 9.65 -5.44
CA GLN A 195 -7.58 10.61 -4.41
C GLN A 195 -7.29 9.98 -3.04
N GLY A 196 -7.53 8.68 -2.87
CA GLY A 196 -7.32 8.01 -1.58
C GLY A 196 -8.21 8.59 -0.49
N GLY A 197 -9.46 8.88 -0.85
CA GLY A 197 -10.51 9.37 0.04
C GLY A 197 -11.77 8.51 -0.07
N PHE A 198 -12.82 8.95 0.62
CA PHE A 198 -14.15 8.38 0.56
C PHE A 198 -15.13 9.37 -0.06
N ALA A 199 -16.06 8.87 -0.86
CA ALA A 199 -17.27 9.59 -1.23
C ALA A 199 -18.43 9.02 -0.43
N VAL A 200 -19.21 9.88 0.21
CA VAL A 200 -20.43 9.50 0.95
C VAL A 200 -21.62 10.18 0.30
N MET A 201 -22.69 9.44 0.05
CA MET A 201 -23.88 9.97 -0.62
C MET A 201 -25.17 9.27 -0.16
N PRO A 202 -26.34 9.89 -0.32
CA PRO A 202 -27.64 9.25 -0.10
C PRO A 202 -27.78 7.97 -0.92
N SER A 203 -28.49 6.97 -0.36
CA SER A 203 -28.78 5.72 -1.07
C SER A 203 -29.56 5.94 -2.37
N ALA A 204 -30.47 6.91 -2.41
CA ALA A 204 -31.22 7.26 -3.62
C ALA A 204 -30.28 7.75 -4.74
N LEU A 205 -29.42 8.73 -4.42
CA LEU A 205 -28.45 9.28 -5.37
C LEU A 205 -27.43 8.23 -5.82
N TYR A 206 -27.03 7.35 -4.90
CA TYR A 206 -26.18 6.21 -5.23
C TYR A 206 -26.82 5.29 -6.26
N ASN A 207 -28.09 4.91 -6.05
CA ASN A 207 -28.79 4.00 -6.95
C ASN A 207 -28.99 4.63 -8.34
N GLU A 208 -29.31 5.92 -8.40
CA GLU A 208 -29.39 6.69 -9.65
C GLU A 208 -28.04 6.67 -10.39
N LYS A 209 -26.96 7.10 -9.72
CA LYS A 209 -25.63 7.17 -10.33
C LYS A 209 -25.06 5.80 -10.69
N ALA A 210 -25.38 4.77 -9.91
CA ALA A 210 -25.05 3.39 -10.23
C ALA A 210 -25.81 2.92 -11.47
N GLY A 211 -27.10 3.27 -11.59
CA GLY A 211 -27.90 3.04 -12.80
C GLY A 211 -27.30 3.72 -14.03
N ASP A 212 -26.99 5.02 -13.94
CA ASP A 212 -26.32 5.78 -15.00
C ASP A 212 -24.98 5.15 -15.41
N ALA A 213 -24.18 4.72 -14.43
CA ALA A 213 -22.90 4.06 -14.65
C ALA A 213 -23.09 2.70 -15.36
N VAL A 214 -24.12 1.94 -14.99
CA VAL A 214 -24.45 0.68 -15.69
C VAL A 214 -24.89 0.96 -17.12
N LEU A 215 -25.83 1.88 -17.33
CA LEU A 215 -26.36 2.19 -18.66
C LEU A 215 -25.32 2.82 -19.61
N SER A 216 -24.34 3.54 -19.08
CA SER A 216 -23.25 4.11 -19.88
C SER A 216 -22.18 3.09 -20.29
N ASN A 217 -21.93 2.08 -19.45
CA ASN A 217 -20.90 1.07 -19.72
C ASN A 217 -21.44 -0.22 -20.34
N PHE A 218 -22.74 -0.49 -20.20
CA PHE A 218 -23.36 -1.72 -20.67
C PHE A 218 -24.52 -1.42 -21.61
N ARG A 219 -24.65 -2.26 -22.66
CA ARG A 219 -25.79 -2.23 -23.56
C ARG A 219 -26.84 -3.22 -23.08
N LEU A 220 -28.07 -2.76 -22.96
CA LEU A 220 -29.20 -3.63 -22.64
C LEU A 220 -29.43 -4.61 -23.81
N VAL A 221 -29.50 -5.89 -23.49
CA VAL A 221 -29.80 -6.94 -24.47
C VAL A 221 -31.28 -7.32 -24.33
N LYS A 222 -32.12 -6.86 -25.26
CA LYS A 222 -33.57 -7.02 -25.19
C LYS A 222 -34.06 -8.43 -25.59
N ASP A 223 -33.33 -9.10 -26.47
CA ASP A 223 -33.82 -10.33 -27.12
C ASP A 223 -33.32 -11.63 -26.47
N VAL A 224 -32.71 -11.56 -25.28
CA VAL A 224 -32.05 -12.71 -24.66
C VAL A 224 -32.72 -13.09 -23.36
N GLN A 225 -33.41 -14.23 -23.38
CA GLN A 225 -34.01 -14.82 -22.18
C GLN A 225 -32.89 -15.28 -21.20
N PRO A 226 -32.84 -14.76 -19.96
CA PRO A 226 -31.80 -15.12 -18.99
C PRO A 226 -31.74 -16.62 -18.66
N SER A 227 -32.88 -17.31 -18.77
CA SER A 227 -33.00 -18.76 -18.60
C SER A 227 -32.17 -19.54 -19.62
N ARG A 228 -32.12 -19.07 -20.88
CA ARG A 228 -31.30 -19.67 -21.95
C ARG A 228 -29.81 -19.43 -21.69
N VAL A 229 -29.45 -18.24 -21.23
CA VAL A 229 -28.05 -17.92 -20.86
C VAL A 229 -27.59 -18.79 -19.70
N LYS A 230 -28.42 -18.95 -18.65
CA LYS A 230 -28.11 -19.83 -17.51
C LYS A 230 -27.91 -21.28 -17.96
N LYS A 231 -28.79 -21.83 -18.81
CA LYS A 231 -28.63 -23.18 -19.36
C LYS A 231 -27.31 -23.34 -20.13
N ARG A 232 -26.98 -22.36 -20.98
CA ARG A 232 -25.76 -22.39 -21.78
C ARG A 232 -24.49 -22.24 -20.93
N ALA A 233 -24.54 -21.43 -19.87
CA ALA A 233 -23.46 -21.31 -18.90
C ALA A 233 -23.23 -22.60 -18.11
N VAL A 234 -24.30 -23.28 -17.69
CA VAL A 234 -24.20 -24.60 -17.05
C VAL A 234 -23.58 -25.62 -18.01
N GLN A 235 -24.03 -25.65 -19.27
CA GLN A 235 -23.47 -26.54 -20.28
C GLN A 235 -21.97 -26.28 -20.49
N LEU A 236 -21.56 -25.01 -20.64
CA LEU A 236 -20.16 -24.63 -20.79
C LEU A 236 -19.30 -25.08 -19.60
N CYS A 237 -19.82 -24.99 -18.37
CA CYS A 237 -19.13 -25.47 -17.18
C CYS A 237 -18.96 -27.00 -17.22
N LEU A 238 -19.99 -27.74 -17.65
CA LEU A 238 -19.91 -29.20 -17.79
C LEU A 238 -18.93 -29.62 -18.89
N ASP A 239 -18.98 -28.96 -20.05
CA ASP A 239 -18.08 -29.23 -21.18
C ASP A 239 -16.61 -28.96 -20.80
N SER A 240 -16.37 -28.05 -19.85
CA SER A 240 -15.05 -27.73 -19.31
C SER A 240 -14.64 -28.58 -18.09
N GLY A 241 -15.45 -29.56 -17.68
CA GLY A 241 -15.17 -30.42 -16.52
C GLY A 241 -15.40 -29.76 -15.15
N LEU A 242 -16.03 -28.58 -15.09
CA LEU A 242 -16.27 -27.82 -13.86
C LEU A 242 -17.63 -28.18 -13.22
N VAL A 243 -17.75 -29.44 -12.77
CA VAL A 243 -19.03 -30.02 -12.29
C VAL A 243 -19.59 -29.29 -11.06
N ASP A 244 -18.74 -28.95 -10.09
CA ASP A 244 -19.17 -28.25 -8.87
C ASP A 244 -19.66 -26.83 -9.15
N LEU A 245 -18.99 -26.14 -10.07
CA LEU A 245 -19.40 -24.81 -10.52
C LEU A 245 -20.74 -24.89 -11.26
N ALA A 246 -20.93 -25.89 -12.13
CA ALA A 246 -22.19 -26.12 -12.82
C ALA A 246 -23.35 -26.36 -11.83
N ALA A 247 -23.11 -27.16 -10.78
CA ALA A 247 -24.08 -27.41 -9.72
C ALA A 247 -24.42 -26.12 -8.93
N SER A 248 -23.41 -25.31 -8.62
CA SER A 248 -23.58 -24.02 -7.93
C SER A 248 -24.39 -23.03 -8.77
N VAL A 249 -24.05 -22.87 -10.05
CA VAL A 249 -24.80 -22.02 -11.00
C VAL A 249 -26.24 -22.51 -11.13
N LYS A 250 -26.47 -23.83 -11.20
CA LYS A 250 -27.83 -24.40 -11.27
C LYS A 250 -28.66 -24.06 -10.03
N LYS A 251 -28.08 -24.19 -8.83
CA LYS A 251 -28.70 -23.90 -7.52
C LYS A 251 -28.95 -22.40 -7.25
N ALA A 252 -28.34 -21.49 -8.00
CA ALA A 252 -28.55 -20.06 -7.80
C ALA A 252 -30.02 -19.67 -8.09
N ASN A 253 -30.73 -19.20 -7.06
CA ASN A 253 -32.17 -18.88 -7.09
C ASN A 253 -32.50 -17.60 -7.87
N ALA A 254 -31.54 -16.69 -8.01
CA ALA A 254 -31.70 -15.48 -8.79
C ALA A 254 -31.02 -15.63 -10.16
N LEU A 255 -31.71 -15.20 -11.21
CA LEU A 255 -31.09 -14.87 -12.48
C LEU A 255 -30.23 -13.62 -12.23
N ASN A 256 -29.03 -13.77 -11.67
CA ASN A 256 -28.10 -12.66 -11.34
C ASN A 256 -27.74 -11.79 -12.56
N LEU A 257 -28.17 -12.21 -13.75
CA LEU A 257 -28.08 -11.49 -15.01
C LEU A 257 -29.27 -10.55 -15.25
N SER A 258 -30.25 -10.42 -14.34
CA SER A 258 -31.38 -9.49 -14.51
C SER A 258 -30.90 -8.04 -14.71
N LEU A 259 -29.81 -7.65 -14.03
CA LEU A 259 -29.12 -6.36 -14.22
C LEU A 259 -28.58 -6.13 -15.64
N PHE A 260 -28.35 -7.20 -16.41
CA PHE A 260 -27.83 -7.14 -17.78
C PHE A 260 -28.88 -7.46 -18.85
N LEU A 261 -29.95 -8.16 -18.49
CA LEU A 261 -30.82 -8.87 -19.44
C LEU A 261 -32.32 -8.63 -19.27
N CYS A 262 -32.80 -7.77 -18.34
CA CYS A 262 -34.23 -7.42 -18.36
C CYS A 262 -34.61 -6.15 -17.57
N GLN A 263 -35.36 -5.27 -18.24
CA GLN A 263 -36.63 -4.78 -17.73
C GLN A 263 -37.62 -4.82 -18.91
N ASP A 264 -38.56 -5.76 -18.86
CA ASP A 264 -39.95 -5.60 -19.28
C ASP A 264 -40.75 -6.70 -18.57
N ALA A 265 -41.82 -6.30 -17.88
CA ALA A 265 -42.88 -7.17 -17.37
C ALA A 265 -44.03 -7.17 -18.39
#